data_AF-A0A933KPC9-F1
#
_entry.id   AF-A0A933KPC9-F1
#
_cell.length_a   1.000
_cell.length_b   1.000
_cell.length_c   1.000
_cell.angle_alpha   90.00
_cell.angle_beta   90.00
_cell.angle_gamma   90.00
#
_symmetry.space_group_name_H-M   'P 1'
#
loop_
_entity.id
_entity.type
_entity.pdbx_description
1 polymer ?
#
loop_
_entity_poly.entity_id
_entity_poly.type
_entity_poly.pdbx_seq_one_letter_code
_entity_poly.pdbx_strand_id
1 'polypeptide(L)'
;MAISIEKFQEQGGRLRTDDLDFESFRRNPLHPDVLRCLTYMHDIEYQTVLYLRELLVTPAWQDPQFTAFLTLWNYEEYWHGQALGQVLAAHDRPAHDPRLKSMRQLNKRALSWSPLVFWSLGSAVRKFPAVHMTWGAINEWTAQAGYSRLSRIADHPTLTELLGRIMRQEGRHAGYYASYARDLLADRRAQKVTRWFLRHQWDVVGSGDVPKIETSFTTAYLFGAGEGTELVDRVEDRIDALPGLAGLNLVRSAIRKATAHVIAAEGAVPTPPERQDSTREVCGPIQYVPTP
;
A
#
# COMPACT_ATOMS: atom_id res chain seq x y z
N MET A 1 5.89 -21.13 -8.35
CA MET A 1 7.24 -20.86 -8.89
C MET A 1 7.51 -19.39 -8.62
N ALA A 2 8.60 -19.07 -7.92
CA ALA A 2 8.91 -17.68 -7.58
C ALA A 2 9.08 -16.83 -8.83
N ILE A 3 8.60 -15.58 -8.78
CA ILE A 3 8.99 -14.59 -9.78
C ILE A 3 10.50 -14.45 -9.62
N SER A 4 11.23 -14.90 -10.63
CA SER A 4 12.68 -14.82 -10.59
C SER A 4 13.10 -13.35 -10.62
N ILE A 5 14.24 -13.05 -10.01
CA ILE A 5 14.74 -11.68 -9.96
C ILE A 5 15.01 -11.13 -11.37
N GLU A 6 15.37 -12.01 -12.32
CA GLU A 6 15.58 -11.67 -13.72
C GLU A 6 14.30 -11.12 -14.37
N LYS A 7 13.16 -11.77 -14.14
CA LYS A 7 11.87 -11.28 -14.64
C LYS A 7 11.50 -9.93 -14.01
N PHE A 8 11.86 -9.72 -12.75
CA PHE A 8 11.64 -8.45 -12.07
C PHE A 8 12.55 -7.34 -12.62
N GLN A 9 13.80 -7.66 -12.98
CA GLN A 9 14.77 -6.77 -13.62
C GLN A 9 14.31 -6.30 -15.01
N GLU A 10 13.78 -7.20 -15.84
CA GLU A 10 13.31 -6.87 -17.20
C GLU A 10 12.13 -5.90 -17.23
N GLN A 11 11.32 -5.92 -16.17
CA GLN A 11 10.07 -5.17 -16.06
C GLN A 11 10.15 -3.99 -15.09
N GLY A 12 11.29 -3.85 -14.42
CA GLY A 12 11.55 -2.82 -13.44
C GLY A 12 11.87 -1.48 -14.10
N GLY A 13 11.48 -0.37 -13.47
CA GLY A 13 11.88 0.94 -13.96
C GLY A 13 11.10 2.12 -13.42
N ARG A 14 11.47 3.33 -13.87
CA ARG A 14 10.79 4.57 -13.51
C ARG A 14 9.32 4.48 -13.90
N LEU A 15 8.44 4.88 -12.99
CA LEU A 15 7.03 5.08 -13.30
C LEU A 15 6.92 6.14 -14.40
N ARG A 16 6.37 5.75 -15.56
CA ARG A 16 6.17 6.66 -16.68
C ARG A 16 5.00 7.59 -16.39
N THR A 17 5.27 8.90 -16.41
CA THR A 17 4.26 9.93 -16.13
C THR A 17 4.24 11.03 -17.20
N ASP A 18 5.16 10.99 -18.17
CA ASP A 18 5.42 12.10 -19.09
C ASP A 18 4.25 12.36 -20.07
N ASP A 19 3.36 11.39 -20.25
CA ASP A 19 2.15 11.44 -21.06
C ASP A 19 0.87 11.76 -20.27
N LEU A 20 0.97 11.99 -18.95
CA LEU A 20 -0.18 12.30 -18.10
C LEU A 20 -0.42 13.82 -18.05
N ASP A 21 -1.67 14.22 -18.22
CA ASP A 21 -2.12 15.62 -18.14
C ASP A 21 -2.34 16.05 -16.69
N PHE A 22 -1.28 16.39 -15.96
CA PHE A 22 -1.40 16.86 -14.57
C PHE A 22 -2.16 18.18 -14.43
N GLU A 23 -2.25 19.00 -15.48
CA GLU A 23 -3.05 20.24 -15.45
C GLU A 23 -4.56 19.98 -15.35
N SER A 24 -5.00 18.76 -15.68
CA SER A 24 -6.38 18.33 -15.42
C SER A 24 -6.80 18.46 -13.96
N PHE A 25 -5.87 18.29 -13.01
CA PHE A 25 -6.15 18.46 -11.58
C PHE A 25 -6.45 19.90 -11.19
N ARG A 26 -5.98 20.90 -11.94
CA ARG A 26 -6.37 22.31 -11.72
C ARG A 26 -7.76 22.58 -12.29
N ARG A 27 -8.11 21.94 -13.41
CA ARG A 27 -9.43 22.08 -14.06
C ARG A 27 -10.54 21.35 -13.32
N ASN A 28 -10.23 20.17 -12.78
CA ASN A 28 -11.12 19.32 -12.02
C ASN A 28 -10.44 18.87 -10.71
N PRO A 29 -10.43 19.74 -9.68
CA PRO A 29 -9.72 19.45 -8.44
C PRO A 29 -10.32 18.27 -7.67
N LEU A 30 -9.44 17.51 -7.02
CA LEU A 30 -9.82 16.36 -6.20
C LEU A 30 -10.48 16.80 -4.89
N HIS A 31 -11.38 15.96 -4.38
CA HIS A 31 -12.02 16.17 -3.09
C HIS A 31 -10.99 16.23 -1.94
N PRO A 32 -11.18 17.08 -0.90
CA PRO A 32 -10.23 17.21 0.20
C PRO A 32 -9.87 15.89 0.92
N ASP A 33 -10.84 14.98 1.07
CA ASP A 33 -10.61 13.67 1.70
C ASP A 33 -9.77 12.72 0.83
N VAL A 34 -9.92 12.82 -0.51
CA VAL A 34 -9.07 12.12 -1.47
C VAL A 34 -7.65 12.66 -1.38
N LEU A 35 -7.48 13.99 -1.32
CA LEU A 35 -6.17 14.61 -1.14
C LEU A 35 -5.52 14.26 0.19
N ARG A 36 -6.31 14.09 1.27
CA ARG A 36 -5.81 13.61 2.57
C ARG A 36 -5.24 12.19 2.45
N CYS A 37 -5.97 11.29 1.80
CA CYS A 37 -5.49 9.92 1.52
C CYS A 37 -4.24 9.93 0.62
N LEU A 38 -4.21 10.75 -0.43
CA LEU A 38 -3.04 10.88 -1.31
C LEU A 38 -1.82 11.44 -0.57
N THR A 39 -2.03 12.39 0.34
CA THR A 39 -0.95 12.93 1.18
C THR A 39 -0.36 11.84 2.05
N TYR A 40 -1.21 11.04 2.70
CA TYR A 40 -0.78 9.88 3.47
C TYR A 40 0.00 8.89 2.59
N MET A 41 -0.55 8.47 1.45
CA MET A 41 0.12 7.51 0.55
C MET A 41 1.47 8.05 0.07
N HIS A 42 1.54 9.30 -0.39
CA HIS A 42 2.78 9.98 -0.73
C HIS A 42 3.82 9.92 0.41
N ASP A 43 3.40 10.19 1.64
CA ASP A 43 4.32 10.20 2.78
C ASP A 43 4.87 8.81 3.13
N ILE A 44 4.10 7.75 2.83
CA ILE A 44 4.56 6.37 2.93
C ILE A 44 5.57 6.07 1.83
N GLU A 45 5.18 6.26 0.56
CA GLU A 45 6.01 5.96 -0.61
C GLU A 45 7.39 6.62 -0.53
N TYR A 46 7.40 7.90 -0.16
CA TYR A 46 8.64 8.67 -0.15
C TYR A 46 9.53 8.31 1.05
N GLN A 47 8.97 7.77 2.12
CA GLN A 47 9.73 7.28 3.28
C GLN A 47 10.24 5.85 3.11
N THR A 48 9.92 5.17 2.01
CA THR A 48 10.27 3.76 1.77
C THR A 48 11.78 3.50 1.85
N VAL A 49 12.61 4.49 1.53
CA VAL A 49 14.07 4.44 1.71
C VAL A 49 14.51 4.17 3.16
N LEU A 50 13.70 4.52 4.16
CA LEU A 50 13.96 4.24 5.56
C LEU A 50 13.76 2.75 5.88
N TYR A 51 12.76 2.11 5.28
CA TYR A 51 12.60 0.65 5.35
C TYR A 51 13.76 -0.05 4.63
N LEU A 52 14.18 0.42 3.45
CA LEU A 52 15.36 -0.14 2.77
C LEU A 52 16.59 -0.17 3.70
N ARG A 53 16.89 0.96 4.35
CA ARG A 53 17.98 1.06 5.34
C ARG A 53 17.84 0.01 6.45
N GLU A 54 16.63 -0.16 6.98
CA GLU A 54 16.35 -1.11 8.06
C GLU A 54 16.50 -2.57 7.62
N LEU A 55 16.20 -2.89 6.37
CA LEU A 55 16.36 -4.24 5.83
C LEU A 55 17.83 -4.57 5.55
N LEU A 56 18.60 -3.60 5.06
CA LEU A 56 20.03 -3.76 4.75
C LEU A 56 20.91 -3.96 5.99
N VAL A 57 20.47 -3.54 7.18
CA VAL A 57 21.20 -3.82 8.43
C VAL A 57 20.93 -5.24 8.96
N THR A 58 19.96 -5.96 8.43
CA THR A 58 19.71 -7.37 8.81
C THR A 58 20.66 -8.31 8.05
N PRO A 59 20.97 -9.51 8.56
CA PRO A 59 21.79 -10.49 7.82
C PRO A 59 21.23 -10.90 6.44
N ALA A 60 20.00 -10.52 6.08
CA ALA A 60 19.41 -10.82 4.79
C ALA A 60 20.16 -10.19 3.60
N TRP A 61 20.97 -9.13 3.81
CA TRP A 61 21.79 -8.54 2.75
C TRP A 61 22.78 -9.52 2.09
N GLN A 62 23.09 -10.64 2.78
CA GLN A 62 23.98 -11.68 2.24
C GLN A 62 23.37 -12.42 1.04
N ASP A 63 22.05 -12.35 0.85
CA ASP A 63 21.37 -12.89 -0.32
C ASP A 63 21.42 -11.86 -1.47
N PRO A 64 22.14 -12.14 -2.57
CA PRO A 64 22.23 -11.22 -3.71
C PRO A 64 20.89 -11.03 -4.43
N GLN A 65 19.98 -12.01 -4.39
CA GLN A 65 18.66 -11.86 -4.99
C GLN A 65 17.80 -10.89 -4.18
N PHE A 66 17.91 -10.96 -2.86
CA PHE A 66 17.21 -10.04 -1.96
C PHE A 66 17.68 -8.59 -2.14
N THR A 67 18.99 -8.37 -2.18
CA THR A 67 19.54 -7.02 -2.37
C THR A 67 19.24 -6.44 -3.76
N ALA A 68 19.24 -7.28 -4.80
CA ALA A 68 18.79 -6.88 -6.13
C ALA A 68 17.31 -6.47 -6.14
N PHE A 69 16.44 -7.25 -5.48
CA PHE A 69 15.03 -6.91 -5.33
C PHE A 69 14.85 -5.57 -4.60
N LEU A 70 15.47 -5.41 -3.43
CA LEU A 70 15.37 -4.19 -2.63
C LEU A 70 15.85 -2.94 -3.37
N THR A 71 16.88 -3.07 -4.21
CA THR A 71 17.40 -1.96 -5.01
C THR A 71 16.36 -1.48 -6.03
N LEU A 72 15.78 -2.42 -6.77
CA LEU A 72 14.79 -2.12 -7.80
C LEU A 72 13.46 -1.68 -7.20
N TRP A 73 12.99 -2.36 -6.15
CA TRP A 73 11.80 -1.99 -5.39
C TRP A 73 11.91 -0.55 -4.90
N ASN A 74 12.95 -0.21 -4.14
CA ASN A 74 13.12 1.15 -3.62
C ASN A 74 13.22 2.22 -4.73
N TYR A 75 13.81 1.86 -5.88
CA TYR A 75 13.84 2.76 -7.03
C TYR A 75 12.44 3.03 -7.60
N GLU A 76 11.58 2.00 -7.69
CA GLU A 76 10.19 2.15 -8.14
C GLU A 76 9.36 2.96 -7.14
N GLU A 77 9.46 2.66 -5.85
CA GLU A 77 8.74 3.34 -4.74
C GLU A 77 9.09 4.83 -4.68
N TYR A 78 10.36 5.17 -4.90
CA TYR A 78 10.77 6.58 -5.03
C TYR A 78 9.99 7.29 -6.15
N TRP A 79 9.80 6.64 -7.30
CA TRP A 79 9.06 7.23 -8.41
C TRP A 79 7.54 7.26 -8.19
N HIS A 80 6.99 6.36 -7.38
CA HIS A 80 5.59 6.46 -6.93
C HIS A 80 5.41 7.70 -6.07
N GLY A 81 6.28 7.89 -5.08
CA GLY A 81 6.31 9.09 -4.25
C GLY A 81 6.43 10.38 -5.07
N GLN A 82 7.32 10.42 -6.06
CA GLN A 82 7.44 11.56 -6.98
C GLN A 82 6.15 11.85 -7.74
N ALA A 83 5.49 10.81 -8.26
CA ALA A 83 4.29 10.98 -9.07
C ALA A 83 3.08 11.42 -8.24
N LEU A 84 2.90 10.86 -7.04
CA LEU A 84 1.88 11.34 -6.09
C LEU A 84 2.18 12.79 -5.66
N GLY A 85 3.45 13.13 -5.49
CA GLY A 85 3.89 14.48 -5.16
C GLY A 85 3.51 15.51 -6.22
N GLN A 86 3.55 15.14 -7.51
CA GLN A 86 3.08 16.00 -8.60
C GLN A 86 1.57 16.27 -8.53
N VAL A 87 0.76 15.26 -8.16
CA VAL A 87 -0.68 15.45 -7.94
C VAL A 87 -0.93 16.43 -6.79
N LEU A 88 -0.20 16.27 -5.67
CA LEU A 88 -0.33 17.16 -4.52
C LEU A 88 0.12 18.60 -4.84
N ALA A 89 1.20 18.76 -5.59
CA ALA A 89 1.69 20.06 -6.04
C ALA A 89 0.68 20.77 -6.96
N ALA A 90 -0.07 20.03 -7.79
CA ALA A 90 -1.16 20.59 -8.60
C ALA A 90 -2.34 21.15 -7.77
N HIS A 91 -2.40 20.81 -6.48
CA HIS A 91 -3.38 21.31 -5.49
C HIS A 91 -2.74 22.24 -4.45
N ASP A 92 -1.57 22.81 -4.75
CA ASP A 92 -0.80 23.70 -3.87
C ASP A 92 -0.51 23.08 -2.49
N ARG A 93 -0.46 21.74 -2.41
CA ARG A 93 -0.07 21.03 -1.19
C ARG A 93 1.43 20.77 -1.18
N PRO A 94 2.10 20.95 -0.04
CA PRO A 94 3.53 20.69 0.06
C PRO A 94 3.80 19.20 -0.15
N ALA A 95 4.43 18.89 -1.28
CA ALA A 95 5.12 17.64 -1.54
C ALA A 95 6.64 17.89 -1.41
N HIS A 96 7.45 16.83 -1.37
CA HIS A 96 8.93 16.91 -1.36
C HIS A 96 9.57 17.41 -0.04
N ASP A 97 10.80 17.92 -0.15
CA ASP A 97 11.78 18.10 0.93
C ASP A 97 11.25 18.75 2.22
N PRO A 98 10.49 19.86 2.21
CA PRO A 98 10.01 20.47 3.44
C PRO A 98 9.10 19.53 4.23
N ARG A 99 8.19 18.82 3.54
CA ARG A 99 7.30 17.86 4.16
C ARG A 99 8.08 16.66 4.69
N LEU A 100 9.00 16.10 3.90
CA LEU A 100 9.82 14.96 4.30
C LEU A 100 10.68 15.26 5.53
N LYS A 101 11.30 16.45 5.57
CA LYS A 101 12.05 16.90 6.74
C LYS A 101 11.12 16.98 7.96
N SER A 102 9.92 17.54 7.82
CA SER A 102 8.96 17.60 8.92
C SER A 102 8.58 16.21 9.45
N MET A 103 8.28 15.26 8.56
CA MET A 103 7.93 13.88 8.90
C MET A 103 9.05 13.18 9.68
N ARG A 104 10.29 13.29 9.18
CA ARG A 104 11.46 12.70 9.85
C ARG A 104 11.77 13.34 11.20
N GLN A 105 11.47 14.63 11.39
CA GLN A 105 11.63 15.29 12.69
C GLN A 105 10.59 14.80 13.69
N LEU A 106 9.33 14.61 13.27
CA LEU A 106 8.27 14.05 14.13
C LEU A 106 8.67 12.70 14.72
N ASN A 107 9.29 11.84 13.90
CA ASN A 107 9.68 10.48 14.29
C ASN A 107 11.17 10.30 14.61
N LYS A 108 11.92 11.40 14.79
CA LYS A 108 13.39 11.38 14.86
C LYS A 108 13.93 10.35 15.84
N ARG A 109 13.36 10.26 17.05
CA ARG A 109 13.81 9.30 18.07
C ARG A 109 13.61 7.85 17.61
N ALA A 110 12.40 7.51 17.15
CA ALA A 110 12.11 6.16 16.66
C ALA A 110 13.01 5.80 15.48
N LEU A 111 13.11 6.68 14.48
CA LEU A 111 13.95 6.49 13.29
C LEU A 111 15.45 6.39 13.57
N SER A 112 15.93 6.94 14.70
CA SER A 112 17.33 6.86 15.11
C SER A 112 17.66 5.49 15.73
N TRP A 113 16.70 4.86 16.41
CA TRP A 113 16.88 3.57 17.06
C TRP A 113 16.46 2.38 16.20
N SER A 114 15.61 2.61 15.20
CA SER A 114 15.06 1.54 14.37
C SER A 114 16.11 0.66 13.68
N PRO A 115 17.28 1.16 13.20
CA PRO A 115 18.30 0.27 12.64
C PRO A 115 18.85 -0.73 13.65
N LEU A 116 19.04 -0.33 14.92
CA LEU A 116 19.51 -1.23 15.97
C LEU A 116 18.46 -2.30 16.29
N VAL A 117 17.19 -1.91 16.31
CA VAL A 117 16.06 -2.84 16.51
C VAL A 117 16.00 -3.87 15.38
N PHE A 118 16.07 -3.44 14.13
CA PHE A 118 16.05 -4.33 12.97
C PHE A 118 17.26 -5.24 12.90
N TRP A 119 18.47 -4.72 13.14
CA TRP A 119 19.68 -5.54 13.24
C TRP A 119 19.53 -6.63 14.33
N SER A 120 19.01 -6.25 15.50
CA SER A 120 18.78 -7.19 16.61
C SER A 120 17.74 -8.26 16.24
N LEU A 121 16.61 -7.86 15.65
CA LEU A 121 15.57 -8.80 15.21
C LEU A 121 16.09 -9.75 14.13
N GLY A 122 16.78 -9.22 13.10
CA GLY A 122 17.35 -10.02 12.02
C GLY A 122 18.42 -11.00 12.49
N SER A 123 19.18 -10.63 13.52
CA SER A 123 20.25 -11.48 14.07
C SER A 123 19.74 -12.50 15.10
N ALA A 124 18.81 -12.11 15.96
CA ALA A 124 18.33 -12.95 17.07
C ALA A 124 17.16 -13.86 16.66
N VAL A 125 16.30 -13.42 15.75
CA VAL A 125 15.13 -14.19 15.30
C VAL A 125 15.49 -14.92 14.01
N ARG A 126 15.95 -16.17 14.13
CA ARG A 126 16.41 -16.98 12.99
C ARG A 126 15.40 -17.09 11.82
N LYS A 127 14.10 -16.93 12.09
CA LYS A 127 13.02 -17.00 11.08
C LYS A 127 12.48 -15.62 10.70
N PHE A 128 13.17 -14.54 11.05
CA PHE A 128 12.80 -13.16 10.73
C PHE A 128 12.58 -12.90 9.24
N PRO A 129 13.34 -13.49 8.30
CA PRO A 129 13.05 -13.32 6.87
C PRO A 129 11.61 -13.72 6.50
N ALA A 130 11.07 -14.80 7.10
CA ALA A 130 9.69 -15.21 6.85
C ALA A 130 8.68 -14.19 7.36
N VAL A 131 8.99 -13.53 8.49
CA VAL A 131 8.17 -12.45 9.06
C VAL A 131 8.18 -11.27 8.11
N HIS A 132 9.37 -10.80 7.73
CA HIS A 132 9.55 -9.64 6.88
C HIS A 132 8.89 -9.83 5.50
N MET A 133 9.14 -10.95 4.82
CA MET A 133 8.57 -11.19 3.48
C MET A 133 7.05 -11.27 3.51
N THR A 134 6.50 -11.88 4.56
CA THR A 134 5.04 -11.93 4.75
C THR A 134 4.47 -10.55 5.01
N TRP A 135 5.14 -9.76 5.85
CA TRP A 135 4.71 -8.40 6.18
C TRP A 135 4.74 -7.51 4.94
N GLY A 136 5.83 -7.56 4.16
CA GLY A 136 5.94 -6.88 2.87
C GLY A 136 4.79 -7.25 1.95
N ALA A 137 4.51 -8.55 1.76
CA ALA A 137 3.40 -9.00 0.92
C ALA A 137 2.04 -8.42 1.36
N ILE A 138 1.78 -8.36 2.67
CA ILE A 138 0.55 -7.77 3.21
C ILE A 138 0.49 -6.27 2.91
N ASN A 139 1.58 -5.55 3.14
CA ASN A 139 1.66 -4.11 2.90
C ASN A 139 1.33 -3.79 1.44
N GLU A 140 1.97 -4.48 0.49
CA GLU A 140 1.75 -4.32 -0.96
C GLU A 140 0.31 -4.68 -1.37
N TRP A 141 -0.28 -5.74 -0.82
CA TRP A 141 -1.70 -6.06 -1.08
C TRP A 141 -2.64 -4.96 -0.57
N THR A 142 -2.35 -4.40 0.61
CA THR A 142 -3.16 -3.31 1.18
C THR A 142 -2.95 -1.98 0.43
N ALA A 143 -1.73 -1.67 0.00
CA ALA A 143 -1.42 -0.50 -0.81
C ALA A 143 -2.11 -0.59 -2.18
N GLN A 144 -1.98 -1.72 -2.88
CA GLN A 144 -2.71 -1.98 -4.13
C GLN A 144 -4.23 -1.86 -3.96
N ALA A 145 -4.80 -2.40 -2.88
CA ALA A 145 -6.23 -2.26 -2.60
C ALA A 145 -6.61 -0.80 -2.32
N GLY A 146 -5.74 -0.06 -1.62
CA GLY A 146 -5.92 1.36 -1.29
C GLY A 146 -5.94 2.22 -2.54
N TYR A 147 -4.96 2.05 -3.43
CA TYR A 147 -4.93 2.73 -4.73
C TYR A 147 -6.15 2.40 -5.60
N SER A 148 -6.55 1.13 -5.65
CA SER A 148 -7.73 0.71 -6.40
C SER A 148 -8.99 1.42 -5.88
N ARG A 149 -9.17 1.47 -4.56
CA ARG A 149 -10.33 2.11 -3.95
C ARG A 149 -10.32 3.62 -4.13
N LEU A 150 -9.17 4.24 -3.93
CA LEU A 150 -9.00 5.69 -4.06
C LEU A 150 -9.26 6.15 -5.49
N SER A 151 -8.77 5.42 -6.51
CA SER A 151 -9.05 5.69 -7.92
C SER A 151 -10.56 5.69 -8.20
N ARG A 152 -11.32 4.73 -7.66
CA ARG A 152 -12.78 4.67 -7.85
C ARG A 152 -13.52 5.80 -7.15
N ILE A 153 -13.09 6.16 -5.95
CA ILE A 153 -13.71 7.25 -5.17
C ILE A 153 -13.46 8.60 -5.85
N ALA A 154 -12.24 8.82 -6.34
CA ALA A 154 -11.85 10.08 -6.95
C ALA A 154 -12.45 10.30 -8.35
N ASP A 155 -12.73 9.21 -9.07
CA ASP A 155 -13.32 9.19 -10.43
C ASP A 155 -12.67 10.18 -11.41
N HIS A 156 -11.36 10.37 -11.26
CA HIS A 156 -10.58 11.30 -12.09
C HIS A 156 -9.77 10.49 -13.12
N PRO A 157 -9.92 10.74 -14.44
CA PRO A 157 -9.24 9.93 -15.48
C PRO A 157 -7.72 9.88 -15.33
N THR A 158 -7.07 11.04 -15.17
CA THR A 158 -5.61 11.14 -14.97
C THR A 158 -5.14 10.40 -13.72
N LEU A 159 -5.85 10.54 -12.60
CA LEU A 159 -5.51 9.82 -11.36
C LEU A 159 -5.71 8.32 -11.52
N THR A 160 -6.78 7.89 -12.20
CA THR A 160 -7.06 6.48 -12.45
C THR A 160 -5.96 5.82 -13.27
N GLU A 161 -5.48 6.48 -14.32
CA GLU A 161 -4.35 5.97 -15.10
C GLU A 161 -3.05 5.95 -14.28
N LEU A 162 -2.77 7.02 -13.52
CA LEU A 162 -1.60 7.10 -12.66
C LEU A 162 -1.57 5.98 -11.61
N LEU A 163 -2.64 5.84 -10.83
CA LEU A 163 -2.75 4.81 -9.80
C LEU A 163 -2.77 3.41 -10.42
N GLY A 164 -3.36 3.26 -11.61
CA GLY A 164 -3.30 2.01 -12.39
C GLY A 164 -1.88 1.62 -12.78
N ARG A 165 -0.99 2.59 -13.08
CA ARG A 165 0.44 2.34 -13.33
C ARG A 165 1.18 1.92 -12.07
N ILE A 166 0.94 2.62 -10.95
CA ILE A 166 1.53 2.30 -9.63
C ILE A 166 1.14 0.86 -9.22
N MET A 167 -0.16 0.55 -9.27
CA MET A 167 -0.70 -0.77 -8.93
C MET A 167 -0.11 -1.94 -9.74
N ARG A 168 0.37 -1.68 -10.96
CA ARG A 168 1.07 -2.70 -11.78
C ARG A 168 2.47 -3.00 -11.24
N GLN A 169 3.19 -2.02 -10.72
CA GLN A 169 4.50 -2.21 -10.10
C GLN A 169 4.35 -2.88 -8.73
N GLU A 170 3.47 -2.35 -7.88
CA GLU A 170 3.02 -2.94 -6.60
C GLU A 170 2.58 -4.40 -6.73
N GLY A 171 1.84 -4.74 -7.79
CA GLY A 171 1.45 -6.13 -8.05
C GLY A 171 2.65 -7.07 -8.25
N ARG A 172 3.74 -6.57 -8.83
CA ARG A 172 5.00 -7.33 -9.00
C ARG A 172 5.75 -7.43 -7.67
N HIS A 173 5.82 -6.34 -6.89
CA HIS A 173 6.39 -6.33 -5.54
C HIS A 173 5.70 -7.35 -4.63
N ALA A 174 4.37 -7.27 -4.56
CA ALA A 174 3.52 -8.23 -3.87
C ALA A 174 3.79 -9.67 -4.31
N GLY A 175 3.96 -9.90 -5.61
CA GLY A 175 4.26 -11.22 -6.17
C GLY A 175 5.60 -11.77 -5.70
N TYR A 176 6.65 -10.94 -5.68
CA TYR A 176 7.97 -11.33 -5.19
C TYR A 176 7.93 -11.62 -3.68
N TYR A 177 7.45 -10.67 -2.87
CA TYR A 177 7.32 -10.84 -1.42
C TYR A 177 6.51 -12.07 -1.06
N ALA A 178 5.34 -12.25 -1.67
CA ALA A 178 4.46 -13.39 -1.36
C ALA A 178 5.05 -14.73 -1.79
N SER A 179 5.80 -14.77 -2.90
CA SER A 179 6.46 -16.03 -3.27
C SER A 179 7.57 -16.38 -2.30
N TYR A 180 8.45 -15.43 -1.96
CA TYR A 180 9.54 -15.68 -1.03
C TYR A 180 8.98 -16.03 0.37
N ALA A 181 7.91 -15.35 0.80
CA ALA A 181 7.19 -15.70 2.02
C ALA A 181 6.70 -17.15 2.01
N ARG A 182 6.08 -17.63 0.92
CA ARG A 182 5.61 -19.02 0.81
C ARG A 182 6.75 -20.03 0.93
N ASP A 183 7.87 -19.78 0.28
CA ASP A 183 9.03 -20.68 0.33
C ASP A 183 9.59 -20.76 1.76
N LEU A 184 9.72 -19.62 2.45
CA LEU A 184 10.16 -19.56 3.84
C LEU A 184 9.15 -20.19 4.83
N LEU A 185 7.86 -20.04 4.55
CA LEU A 185 6.75 -20.59 5.34
C LEU A 185 6.54 -22.09 5.11
N ALA A 186 7.30 -22.76 4.23
CA ALA A 186 7.33 -24.22 4.15
C ALA A 186 7.78 -24.85 5.49
N ASP A 187 8.56 -24.12 6.31
CA ASP A 187 8.94 -24.52 7.66
C ASP A 187 7.86 -24.14 8.69
N ARG A 188 7.28 -25.14 9.38
CA ARG A 188 6.29 -24.94 10.47
C ARG A 188 6.77 -24.02 11.59
N ARG A 189 8.07 -23.96 11.89
CA ARG A 189 8.61 -23.02 12.89
C ARG A 189 8.53 -21.59 12.38
N ALA A 190 8.81 -21.36 11.10
CA ALA A 190 8.65 -20.04 10.48
C ALA A 190 7.18 -19.60 10.53
N GLN A 191 6.24 -20.49 10.22
CA GLN A 191 4.80 -20.22 10.34
C GLN A 191 4.41 -19.75 11.75
N LYS A 192 4.85 -20.46 12.80
CA LYS A 192 4.54 -20.10 14.19
C LYS A 192 5.09 -18.73 14.57
N VAL A 193 6.34 -18.44 14.18
CA VAL A 193 6.99 -17.15 14.46
C VAL A 193 6.28 -16.04 13.70
N THR A 194 6.09 -16.18 12.39
CA THR A 194 5.37 -15.20 11.56
C THR A 194 3.97 -14.95 12.08
N ARG A 195 3.19 -16.00 12.39
CA ARG A 195 1.85 -15.88 12.96
C ARG A 195 1.86 -15.13 14.29
N TRP A 196 2.86 -15.36 15.14
CA TRP A 196 2.98 -14.63 16.41
C TRP A 196 3.26 -13.14 16.16
N PHE A 197 4.20 -12.81 15.28
CA PHE A 197 4.51 -11.42 14.93
C PHE A 197 3.29 -10.71 14.35
N LEU A 198 2.61 -11.34 13.39
CA LEU A 198 1.42 -10.75 12.77
C LEU A 198 0.28 -10.51 13.77
N ARG A 199 0.11 -11.38 14.77
CA ARG A 199 -0.95 -11.20 15.78
C ARG A 199 -0.68 -10.07 16.77
N HIS A 200 0.58 -9.83 17.09
CA HIS A 200 0.94 -8.96 18.23
C HIS A 200 1.60 -7.65 17.81
N GLN A 201 2.25 -7.63 16.63
CA GLN A 201 3.09 -6.51 16.20
C GLN A 201 2.59 -5.88 14.90
N TRP A 202 1.82 -6.60 14.07
CA TRP A 202 1.33 -6.04 12.82
C TRP A 202 0.28 -4.95 13.05
N ASP A 203 0.44 -3.87 12.30
CA ASP A 203 -0.49 -2.77 12.16
C ASP A 203 -0.49 -2.29 10.71
N VAL A 204 -1.41 -1.39 10.37
CA VAL A 204 -1.51 -0.82 9.02
C VAL A 204 -0.18 -0.19 8.60
N VAL A 205 0.15 -0.29 7.31
CA VAL A 205 1.28 0.41 6.69
C VAL A 205 1.39 1.85 7.21
N GLY A 206 2.60 2.34 7.47
CA GLY A 206 2.79 3.69 7.98
C GLY A 206 2.43 3.95 9.44
N SER A 207 1.92 2.95 10.17
CA SER A 207 1.71 3.07 11.62
C SER A 207 3.04 3.30 12.34
N GLY A 208 3.21 4.51 12.89
CA GLY A 208 4.46 4.94 13.51
C GLY A 208 5.34 5.83 12.62
N ASP A 209 5.09 5.85 11.31
CA ASP A 209 5.80 6.69 10.34
C ASP A 209 5.04 7.98 9.98
N VAL A 210 3.73 7.97 10.18
CA VAL A 210 2.85 9.13 10.06
C VAL A 210 1.97 9.31 11.31
N PRO A 211 1.37 10.50 11.53
CA PRO A 211 0.44 10.70 12.63
C PRO A 211 -0.68 9.66 12.61
N LYS A 212 -0.95 9.03 13.76
CA LYS A 212 -1.91 7.91 13.87
C LYS A 212 -3.28 8.21 13.29
N ILE A 213 -3.74 9.46 13.41
CA ILE A 213 -5.02 9.89 12.87
C ILE A 213 -5.06 9.81 11.34
N GLU A 214 -3.97 10.09 10.64
CA GLU A 214 -3.90 10.03 9.17
C GLU A 214 -3.94 8.58 8.66
N THR A 215 -3.23 7.67 9.32
CA THR A 215 -3.34 6.22 9.03
C THR A 215 -4.76 5.72 9.28
N SER A 216 -5.35 6.13 10.41
CA SER A 216 -6.69 5.69 10.79
C SER A 216 -7.75 6.24 9.84
N PHE A 217 -7.63 7.50 9.46
CA PHE A 217 -8.51 8.14 8.49
C PHE A 217 -8.45 7.42 7.16
N THR A 218 -7.26 7.25 6.57
CA THR A 218 -7.13 6.60 5.26
C THR A 218 -7.66 5.17 5.29
N THR A 219 -7.37 4.42 6.36
CA THR A 219 -7.89 3.06 6.54
C THR A 219 -9.41 3.02 6.62
N ALA A 220 -10.00 3.88 7.46
CA ALA A 220 -11.45 3.92 7.67
C ALA A 220 -12.20 4.45 6.44
N TYR A 221 -11.70 5.51 5.81
CA TYR A 221 -12.31 6.14 4.65
C TYR A 221 -12.32 5.23 3.42
N LEU A 222 -11.22 4.49 3.18
CA LEU A 222 -11.15 3.59 2.03
C LEU A 222 -11.92 2.29 2.27
N PHE A 223 -11.82 1.71 3.47
CA PHE A 223 -12.21 0.32 3.71
C PHE A 223 -13.30 0.11 4.75
N GLY A 224 -13.73 1.16 5.46
CA GLY A 224 -14.72 1.06 6.53
C GLY A 224 -16.15 0.76 6.06
N ALA A 225 -16.45 0.93 4.77
CA ALA A 225 -17.80 0.76 4.22
C ALA A 225 -17.80 0.39 2.72
N GLY A 226 -18.97 -0.08 2.25
CA GLY A 226 -19.27 -0.33 0.83
C GLY A 226 -18.29 -1.31 0.17
N GLU A 227 -17.94 -1.04 -1.09
CA GLU A 227 -16.97 -1.84 -1.88
C GLU A 227 -15.60 -2.03 -1.20
N GLY A 228 -15.25 -1.15 -0.25
CA GLY A 228 -14.03 -1.27 0.54
C GLY A 228 -13.96 -2.59 1.31
N THR A 229 -15.10 -3.11 1.76
CA THR A 229 -15.18 -4.38 2.49
C THR A 229 -14.85 -5.58 1.61
N GLU A 230 -15.32 -5.61 0.36
CA GLU A 230 -15.02 -6.68 -0.61
C GLU A 230 -13.54 -6.69 -1.03
N LEU A 231 -12.92 -5.51 -1.13
CA LEU A 231 -11.49 -5.39 -1.37
C LEU A 231 -10.68 -6.01 -0.22
N VAL A 232 -11.12 -5.79 1.01
CA VAL A 232 -10.49 -6.35 2.22
C VAL A 232 -10.65 -7.85 2.28
N ASP A 233 -11.82 -8.38 1.92
CA ASP A 233 -12.04 -9.83 1.86
C ASP A 233 -11.02 -10.50 0.94
N ARG A 234 -10.75 -9.92 -0.25
CA ARG A 234 -9.72 -10.43 -1.16
C ARG A 234 -8.30 -10.36 -0.59
N VAL A 235 -8.00 -9.35 0.23
CA VAL A 235 -6.68 -9.26 0.90
C VAL A 235 -6.58 -10.32 2.00
N GLU A 236 -7.61 -10.49 2.81
CA GLU A 236 -7.66 -11.53 3.84
C GLU A 236 -7.55 -12.94 3.23
N ASP A 237 -8.22 -13.21 2.12
CA ASP A 237 -8.11 -14.49 1.39
C ASP A 237 -6.67 -14.76 0.95
N ARG A 238 -5.94 -13.73 0.49
CA ARG A 238 -4.52 -13.85 0.12
C ARG A 238 -3.63 -14.15 1.34
N ILE A 239 -3.92 -13.54 2.48
CA ILE A 239 -3.23 -13.80 3.75
C ILE A 239 -3.50 -15.24 4.21
N ASP A 240 -4.75 -15.67 4.15
CA ASP A 240 -5.18 -16.99 4.59
C ASP A 240 -4.62 -18.10 3.70
N ALA A 241 -4.37 -17.82 2.42
CA ALA A 241 -3.69 -18.71 1.49
C ALA A 241 -2.19 -18.90 1.79
N LEU A 242 -1.57 -18.09 2.66
CA LEU A 242 -0.18 -18.31 3.07
C LEU A 242 -0.09 -19.44 4.12
N PRO A 243 0.91 -20.34 4.02
CA PRO A 243 1.00 -21.51 4.90
C PRO A 243 1.01 -21.12 6.39
N GLY A 244 0.06 -21.67 7.16
CA GLY A 244 -0.04 -21.47 8.61
C GLY A 244 -0.60 -20.12 9.05
N LEU A 245 -1.06 -19.27 8.12
CA LEU A 245 -1.54 -17.91 8.41
C LEU A 245 -3.06 -17.74 8.36
N ALA A 246 -3.82 -18.78 7.99
CA ALA A 246 -5.29 -18.74 7.98
C ALA A 246 -5.95 -18.20 9.27
N GLY A 247 -7.04 -17.44 9.10
CA GLY A 247 -7.93 -16.99 10.17
C GLY A 247 -7.35 -15.90 11.06
N LEU A 248 -6.39 -15.10 10.56
CA LEU A 248 -5.83 -13.99 11.35
C LEU A 248 -6.74 -12.76 11.40
N ASN A 249 -7.53 -12.50 10.35
CA ASN A 249 -8.44 -11.34 10.26
C ASN A 249 -7.73 -10.01 10.57
N LEU A 250 -6.51 -9.85 10.04
CA LEU A 250 -5.61 -8.74 10.40
C LEU A 250 -6.17 -7.41 9.94
N VAL A 251 -6.45 -7.30 8.65
CA VAL A 251 -6.86 -6.08 7.97
C VAL A 251 -8.26 -5.68 8.46
N ARG A 252 -9.17 -6.64 8.58
CA ARG A 252 -10.53 -6.40 9.12
C ARG A 252 -10.47 -5.88 10.55
N SER A 253 -9.57 -6.41 11.38
CA SER A 253 -9.40 -5.93 12.75
C SER A 253 -8.77 -4.54 12.82
N ALA A 254 -7.80 -4.24 11.96
CA ALA A 254 -7.23 -2.90 11.84
C ALA A 254 -8.27 -1.86 11.39
N ILE A 255 -9.11 -2.17 10.40
CA ILE A 255 -10.17 -1.27 9.93
C ILE A 255 -11.15 -0.92 11.03
N ARG A 256 -11.58 -1.91 11.82
CA ARG A 256 -12.47 -1.66 12.98
C ARG A 256 -11.83 -0.70 13.99
N LYS A 257 -10.56 -0.93 14.33
CA LYS A 257 -9.80 -0.05 15.25
C LYS A 257 -9.64 1.36 14.69
N ALA A 258 -9.28 1.47 13.40
CA ALA A 258 -9.10 2.73 12.70
C ALA A 258 -10.41 3.52 12.63
N THR A 259 -11.52 2.87 12.27
CA THR A 259 -12.86 3.47 12.21
C THR A 259 -13.28 4.00 13.58
N ALA A 260 -13.14 3.19 14.63
CA ALA A 260 -13.44 3.63 16.00
C ALA A 260 -12.57 4.82 16.43
N HIS A 261 -11.30 4.82 16.05
CA HIS A 261 -10.38 5.91 16.38
C HIS A 261 -10.74 7.22 15.65
N VAL A 262 -11.11 7.17 14.38
CA VAL A 262 -11.56 8.35 13.62
C VAL A 262 -12.85 8.90 14.20
N ILE A 263 -13.83 8.04 14.50
CA ILE A 263 -15.09 8.47 15.14
C ILE A 263 -14.81 9.15 16.49
N ALA A 264 -13.91 8.60 17.29
CA ALA A 264 -13.55 9.20 18.58
C ALA A 264 -12.82 10.54 18.44
N ALA A 265 -11.98 10.72 17.41
CA ALA A 265 -11.16 11.91 17.23
C ALA A 265 -11.85 13.02 16.42
N GLU A 266 -12.65 12.66 15.42
CA GLU A 266 -13.23 13.57 14.41
C GLU A 266 -14.77 13.49 14.34
N GLY A 267 -15.40 12.64 15.16
CA GLY A 267 -16.86 12.53 15.30
C GLY A 267 -17.52 11.59 14.29
N ALA A 268 -17.02 11.51 13.06
CA ALA A 268 -17.49 10.60 12.03
C ALA A 268 -16.41 10.31 10.99
N VAL A 269 -16.56 9.20 10.26
CA VAL A 269 -15.80 8.96 9.03
C VAL A 269 -16.61 9.54 7.86
N PRO A 270 -16.05 10.44 7.04
CA PRO A 270 -16.75 10.94 5.86
C PRO A 270 -17.17 9.79 4.94
N THR A 271 -18.37 9.88 4.37
CA THR A 271 -18.85 8.88 3.42
C THR A 271 -18.26 9.18 2.05
N PRO A 272 -17.51 8.24 1.41
CA PRO A 272 -17.04 8.45 0.06
C PRO A 272 -18.23 8.68 -0.89
N PRO A 273 -18.12 9.57 -1.89
CA PRO A 273 -19.16 9.74 -2.88
C PRO A 273 -19.52 8.40 -3.53
N GLU A 274 -20.80 8.06 -3.55
CA GLU A 274 -21.30 6.90 -4.31
C GLU A 274 -21.12 7.18 -5.80
N ARG A 275 -20.70 6.16 -6.57
CA ARG A 275 -20.69 6.26 -8.03
C ARG A 275 -22.10 6.60 -8.49
N GLN A 276 -22.25 7.72 -9.19
CA GLN A 276 -23.39 7.88 -10.08
C GLN A 276 -23.16 6.91 -11.24
N ASP A 277 -23.79 5.73 -11.18
CA ASP A 277 -23.86 4.80 -12.32
C ASP A 277 -24.64 5.49 -13.45
N SER A 278 -23.96 6.27 -14.28
CA SER A 278 -24.52 6.92 -15.48
C SER A 278 -24.72 5.92 -16.64
N THR A 279 -24.62 4.61 -16.39
CA THR A 279 -24.71 3.57 -17.43
C THR A 279 -25.95 2.67 -17.33
N ARG A 280 -26.97 3.03 -16.53
CA ARG A 280 -28.26 2.29 -16.52
C ARG A 280 -29.36 2.84 -17.43
N GLU A 281 -29.16 3.94 -18.15
CA GLU A 281 -30.18 4.52 -19.05
C GLU A 281 -29.74 4.58 -20.53
N VAL A 282 -29.17 3.52 -21.10
CA VAL A 282 -29.17 3.35 -22.58
C VAL A 282 -29.35 1.89 -22.95
N CYS A 283 -30.50 1.31 -22.62
CA CYS A 283 -31.03 0.13 -23.31
C CYS A 283 -32.56 0.21 -23.23
N GLY A 284 -33.14 1.04 -24.09
CA GLY A 284 -34.56 0.92 -24.42
C GLY A 284 -34.84 -0.48 -24.99
N PRO A 285 -36.06 -1.02 -24.82
CA PRO A 285 -36.38 -2.38 -25.25
C PRO A 285 -36.18 -2.50 -26.76
N ILE A 286 -35.33 -3.46 -27.16
CA ILE A 286 -35.16 -3.84 -28.57
C ILE A 286 -36.52 -4.37 -29.05
N GLN A 287 -37.23 -3.57 -29.85
CA GLN A 287 -38.39 -4.03 -30.59
C GLN A 287 -37.93 -5.00 -31.68
N TYR A 288 -38.33 -6.27 -31.54
CA TYR A 288 -38.14 -7.29 -32.55
C TYR A 288 -39.10 -7.02 -33.72
N VAL A 289 -38.57 -6.65 -34.88
CA VAL A 289 -39.32 -6.56 -36.14
C VAL A 289 -39.06 -7.85 -36.92
N PRO A 290 -40.05 -8.75 -37.10
CA PRO A 290 -39.91 -9.87 -38.01
C PRO A 290 -40.15 -9.39 -39.44
N THR A 291 -39.15 -9.49 -40.30
CA THR A 291 -39.30 -9.31 -41.74
C THR A 291 -39.59 -10.64 -42.46
N PRO A 292 -40.35 -10.59 -43.57
CA PRO A 292 -41.10 -11.70 -44.16
C PRO A 292 -40.29 -12.81 -44.84
#